data_AF-A0A6P0W2J6-F1
#
_entry.id   AF-A0A6P0W2J6-F1
#
_cell.length_a   1.000
_cell.length_b   1.000
_cell.length_c   1.000
_cell.angle_alpha   90.00
_cell.angle_beta   90.00
_cell.angle_gamma   90.00
#
_symmetry.space_group_name_H-M   'P 1'
#
loop_
_entity.id
_entity.type
_entity.pdbx_description
1 polymer ?
#
loop_
_entity_poly.entity_id
_entity_poly.type
_entity_poly.pdbx_seq_one_letter_code
_entity_poly.pdbx_strand_id
1 'polypeptide(L)'
;MISIIYNKRSIPVYFELLSKLGSSNFSEQTKIISNIIELFDSYQVIILGDREFCSVKLAKWLDTQGFTFCLRLKKSAQIQLKDSGWTSLENCGLKPGT
;
A
#
# COMPACT_ATOMS: atom_id res chain seq x y z
N MET A 1 -9.58 -5.11 -1.88
CA MET A 1 -10.56 -4.73 -0.83
C MET A 1 -10.01 -3.52 -0.10
N ILE A 2 -10.87 -2.55 0.22
CA ILE A 2 -10.57 -1.40 1.08
C ILE A 2 -11.43 -1.52 2.33
N SER A 3 -10.83 -1.23 3.47
CA SER A 3 -11.47 -1.30 4.78
C SER A 3 -11.09 -0.09 5.62
N ILE A 4 -11.98 0.30 6.51
CA ILE A 4 -11.69 1.27 7.57
C ILE A 4 -11.30 0.51 8.84
N ILE A 5 -10.39 1.07 9.62
CA ILE A 5 -9.99 0.49 10.91
C ILE A 5 -10.78 1.20 12.01
N TYR A 6 -11.58 0.45 12.76
CA TYR A 6 -12.34 0.95 13.90
C TYR A 6 -12.18 -0.01 15.08
N ASN A 7 -11.78 0.50 16.26
CA ASN A 7 -11.58 -0.30 17.47
C ASN A 7 -10.76 -1.59 17.25
N LYS A 8 -9.62 -1.48 16.55
CA LYS A 8 -8.72 -2.59 16.18
C LYS A 8 -9.37 -3.65 15.28
N ARG A 9 -10.46 -3.32 14.60
CA ARG A 9 -11.16 -4.19 13.65
C ARG A 9 -11.16 -3.54 12.27
N SER A 10 -10.92 -4.36 11.26
CA SER A 10 -11.04 -3.95 9.85
C SER A 10 -12.48 -4.16 9.40
N ILE A 11 -13.15 -3.08 8.99
CA ILE A 11 -14.52 -3.12 8.46
C ILE A 11 -14.43 -2.88 6.95
N PRO A 12 -14.73 -3.88 6.11
CA PRO A 12 -14.75 -3.70 4.66
C PRO A 12 -15.79 -2.66 4.25
N VAL A 13 -15.34 -1.65 3.51
CA VAL A 13 -16.23 -0.60 2.95
C VAL A 13 -16.42 -0.77 1.46
N TYR A 14 -15.44 -1.38 0.77
CA TYR A 14 -15.50 -1.57 -0.67
C TYR A 14 -14.61 -2.73 -1.13
N PHE A 15 -15.11 -3.55 -2.04
CA PHE A 15 -14.34 -4.59 -2.69
C PHE A 15 -14.89 -4.87 -4.09
N GLU A 16 -14.00 -5.22 -5.02
CA GLU A 16 -14.36 -5.70 -6.34
C GLU A 16 -13.89 -7.15 -6.48
N LEU A 17 -14.73 -8.00 -7.09
CA LEU A 17 -14.32 -9.32 -7.54
C LEU A 17 -13.67 -9.19 -8.92
N LEU A 18 -12.40 -9.56 -9.01
CA LEU A 18 -11.67 -9.52 -10.27
C LEU A 18 -12.02 -10.75 -11.11
N SER A 19 -12.29 -10.55 -12.41
CA SER A 19 -12.59 -11.62 -13.38
C SER A 19 -11.35 -12.38 -13.85
N LYS A 20 -10.34 -12.51 -12.97
CA LYS A 20 -9.08 -13.19 -13.25
C LYS A 20 -8.56 -13.92 -12.02
N LEU A 21 -7.75 -14.94 -12.26
CA LEU A 21 -6.99 -15.61 -11.21
C LEU A 21 -5.70 -14.82 -10.92
N GLY A 22 -5.24 -14.87 -9.66
CA GLY A 22 -4.03 -14.19 -9.21
C GLY A 22 -4.27 -12.84 -8.54
N SER A 23 -3.23 -12.00 -8.48
CA SER A 23 -3.25 -10.74 -7.74
C SER A 23 -3.79 -9.57 -8.56
N SER A 24 -4.24 -8.53 -7.85
CA SER A 24 -4.56 -7.25 -8.47
C SER A 24 -3.32 -6.63 -9.15
N ASN A 25 -3.53 -5.87 -10.21
CA ASN A 25 -2.50 -5.07 -10.88
C ASN A 25 -2.59 -3.60 -10.46
N PHE A 26 -1.59 -2.80 -10.86
CA PHE A 26 -1.53 -1.38 -10.51
C PHE A 26 -2.80 -0.60 -10.91
N SER A 27 -3.35 -0.83 -12.11
CA SER A 27 -4.54 -0.13 -12.59
C SER A 27 -5.78 -0.45 -11.73
N GLU A 28 -5.96 -1.72 -11.39
CA GLU A 28 -7.04 -2.17 -10.51
C GLU A 28 -6.89 -1.60 -9.09
N GLN A 29 -5.66 -1.54 -8.58
CA GLN A 29 -5.34 -0.97 -7.26
C GLN A 29 -5.59 0.54 -7.20
N THR A 30 -5.18 1.30 -8.21
CA THR A 30 -5.45 2.75 -8.24
C THR A 30 -6.92 3.04 -8.45
N LYS A 31 -7.60 2.28 -9.31
CA LYS A 31 -9.05 2.43 -9.57
C LYS A 31 -9.86 2.24 -8.30
N ILE A 32 -9.61 1.18 -7.54
CA ILE A 32 -10.36 0.91 -6.30
C ILE A 32 -10.15 2.01 -5.25
N ILE A 33 -8.94 2.56 -5.15
CA ILE A 33 -8.62 3.67 -4.23
C ILE A 33 -9.33 4.94 -4.68
N SER A 34 -9.19 5.33 -5.96
CA SER A 34 -9.84 6.52 -6.50
C SER A 34 -11.36 6.50 -6.36
N ASN A 35 -12.01 5.34 -6.51
CA ASN A 35 -13.46 5.22 -6.38
C ASN A 35 -13.99 5.53 -4.97
N ILE A 36 -13.22 5.23 -3.93
CA ILE A 36 -13.71 5.33 -2.55
C ILE A 36 -13.17 6.54 -1.80
N ILE A 37 -12.05 7.12 -2.27
CA ILE A 37 -11.35 8.14 -1.51
C ILE A 37 -12.17 9.42 -1.34
N GLU A 38 -12.97 9.79 -2.35
CA GLU A 38 -13.86 10.95 -2.32
C GLU A 38 -14.89 10.88 -1.20
N LEU A 39 -15.27 9.67 -0.75
CA LEU A 39 -16.17 9.49 0.38
C LEU A 39 -15.55 9.93 1.71
N PHE A 40 -14.23 10.09 1.75
CA PHE A 40 -13.45 10.43 2.94
C PHE A 40 -12.80 11.81 2.86
N ASP A 41 -13.18 12.68 1.91
CA ASP A 41 -12.57 14.01 1.69
C ASP A 41 -12.63 14.95 2.91
N SER A 42 -13.56 14.71 3.83
CA SER A 42 -13.67 15.45 5.09
C SER A 42 -12.72 14.98 6.19
N TYR A 43 -11.93 13.93 5.94
CA TYR A 43 -11.02 13.31 6.89
C TYR A 43 -9.58 13.35 6.38
N GLN A 44 -8.64 13.40 7.32
CA GLN A 44 -7.26 13.07 7.00
C GLN A 44 -7.16 11.55 6.77
N VAL A 45 -6.92 11.15 5.51
CA VAL A 45 -6.79 9.73 5.14
C VAL A 45 -5.34 9.29 5.21
N ILE A 46 -5.11 8.17 5.91
CA ILE A 46 -3.83 7.44 5.89
C ILE A 46 -4.06 6.08 5.26
N ILE A 47 -3.37 5.80 4.16
CA ILE A 47 -3.52 4.55 3.41
C ILE A 47 -2.54 3.50 3.95
N LEU A 48 -3.08 2.41 4.48
CA LEU A 48 -2.30 1.25 4.92
C LEU A 48 -2.45 0.13 3.89
N GLY A 49 -1.35 -0.25 3.25
CA GLY A 49 -1.31 -1.34 2.27
C GLY A 49 -0.52 -2.53 2.80
N ASP A 50 -1.05 -3.73 2.66
CA ASP A 50 -0.34 -4.95 3.01
C ASP A 50 0.65 -5.39 1.91
N ARG A 51 1.14 -6.63 1.99
CA ARG A 51 2.13 -7.18 1.04
C ARG A 51 1.61 -7.27 -0.39
N GLU A 52 0.31 -7.27 -0.63
CA GLU A 52 -0.28 -7.34 -1.98
C GLU A 52 -0.27 -5.97 -2.68
N PHE A 53 -0.14 -4.88 -1.91
CA PHE A 53 -0.10 -3.49 -2.40
C PHE A 53 1.32 -2.91 -2.45
N CYS A 54 2.34 -3.78 -2.43
CA CYS A 54 3.74 -3.45 -2.24
C CYS A 54 4.49 -2.99 -3.53
N SER A 55 3.80 -2.41 -4.51
CA SER A 55 4.47 -2.00 -5.77
C SER A 55 5.07 -0.59 -5.67
N VAL A 56 6.30 -0.40 -6.18
CA VAL A 56 6.95 0.93 -6.27
C VAL A 56 6.09 1.90 -7.09
N LYS A 57 5.38 1.39 -8.10
CA LYS A 57 4.43 2.18 -8.90
C LYS A 57 3.28 2.72 -8.06
N LEU A 58 2.70 1.89 -7.19
CA LEU A 58 1.64 2.31 -6.28
C LEU A 58 2.14 3.35 -5.27
N ALA A 59 3.31 3.11 -4.65
CA ALA A 59 3.91 4.07 -3.73
C ALA A 59 4.11 5.45 -4.38
N LYS A 60 4.69 5.49 -5.58
CA LYS A 60 4.90 6.73 -6.33
C LYS A 60 3.57 7.41 -6.72
N TRP A 61 2.57 6.63 -7.08
CA TRP A 61 1.25 7.16 -7.39
C TRP A 61 0.60 7.80 -6.16
N LEU A 62 0.60 7.10 -5.01
CA LEU A 62 0.07 7.63 -3.75
C LEU A 62 0.76 8.94 -3.34
N ASP A 63 2.08 9.00 -3.47
CA ASP A 63 2.88 10.20 -3.20
C ASP A 63 2.50 11.36 -4.14
N THR A 64 2.34 11.09 -5.44
CA THR A 64 1.92 12.09 -6.43
C THR A 64 0.52 12.63 -6.15
N GLN A 65 -0.38 11.82 -5.60
CA GLN A 65 -1.73 12.24 -5.19
C GLN A 65 -1.73 13.00 -3.85
N GLY A 66 -0.60 13.07 -3.13
CA GLY A 66 -0.51 13.75 -1.84
C GLY A 66 -1.03 12.94 -0.65
N PHE A 67 -1.20 11.61 -0.80
CA PHE A 67 -1.63 10.77 0.32
C PHE A 67 -0.50 10.51 1.30
N THR A 68 -0.83 10.46 2.60
CA THR A 68 0.03 9.83 3.60
C THR A 68 -0.22 8.32 3.56
N PHE A 69 0.84 7.51 3.48
CA PHE A 69 0.68 6.07 3.37
C PHE A 69 1.78 5.26 4.07
N CYS A 70 1.46 4.01 4.39
CA CYS A 70 2.41 3.00 4.85
C CYS A 70 2.14 1.69 4.10
N LEU A 71 3.12 1.24 3.32
CA LEU A 71 3.05 -0.01 2.56
C LEU A 71 3.99 -1.04 3.17
N ARG A 72 3.47 -2.24 3.44
CA ARG A 72 4.26 -3.32 4.03
C ARG A 72 5.15 -3.99 2.98
N LEU A 73 6.46 -3.75 3.09
CA LEU A 73 7.46 -4.39 2.22
C LEU A 73 7.86 -5.79 2.71
N LYS A 74 8.27 -6.67 1.78
CA LYS A 74 8.95 -7.93 2.12
C LYS A 74 10.40 -7.65 2.51
N LYS A 75 10.96 -8.45 3.43
CA LYS A 75 12.38 -8.33 3.82
C LYS A 75 13.37 -8.50 2.64
N SER A 76 12.96 -9.26 1.62
CA SER A 76 13.74 -9.49 0.40
C SER A 76 13.63 -8.35 -0.63
N ALA A 77 12.85 -7.30 -0.35
CA ALA A 77 12.74 -6.16 -1.25
C ALA A 77 14.09 -5.48 -1.38
N GLN A 78 14.48 -5.19 -2.61
CA GLN A 78 15.73 -4.50 -2.95
C GLN A 78 15.50 -3.00 -2.88
N ILE A 79 16.41 -2.31 -2.20
CA ILE A 79 16.46 -0.86 -2.13
C ILE A 79 17.82 -0.36 -2.59
N GLN A 80 17.86 0.82 -3.18
CA GLN A 80 19.10 1.48 -3.54
C GLN A 80 19.43 2.53 -2.49
N LEU A 81 20.54 2.32 -1.79
CA LEU A 81 21.12 3.30 -0.87
C LEU A 81 22.05 4.23 -1.67
N LYS A 82 22.02 5.52 -1.35
CA LYS A 82 22.79 6.54 -2.09
C LYS A 82 24.30 6.21 -2.17
N ASP A 83 24.85 5.66 -1.08
CA ASP A 83 26.30 5.48 -0.93
C ASP A 83 26.76 4.02 -1.02
N SER A 84 25.84 3.05 -1.02
CA SER A 84 26.17 1.62 -0.89
C SER A 84 25.57 0.74 -1.98
N GLY A 85 24.88 1.33 -2.98
CA GLY A 85 24.27 0.59 -4.06
C GLY A 85 23.01 -0.18 -3.64
N TRP A 86 22.74 -1.29 -4.32
CA TRP A 86 21.56 -2.12 -4.07
C TRP A 86 21.77 -3.08 -2.90
N THR A 87 20.77 -3.17 -2.02
CA THR A 87 20.76 -4.13 -0.91
C THR A 87 19.33 -4.56 -0.58
N SER A 88 19.16 -5.72 0.05
CA SER A 88 17.86 -6.14 0.59
C SER A 88 17.54 -5.47 1.91
N LEU A 89 16.25 -5.24 2.20
CA LEU A 89 15.80 -4.70 3.49
C LEU A 89 16.26 -5.52 4.70
N GLU A 90 16.45 -6.84 4.53
CA GLU A 90 16.93 -7.70 5.60
C GLU A 90 18.35 -7.34 6.07
N ASN A 91 19.19 -6.80 5.17
CA ASN A 91 20.56 -6.40 5.48
C ASN A 91 20.63 -5.00 6.10
N CYS A 92 19.49 -4.30 6.22
CA CYS A 92 19.42 -2.95 6.74
C CYS A 92 19.27 -2.89 8.28
N GLY A 93 19.34 -4.03 8.99
CA GLY A 93 19.20 -4.08 10.44
C GLY A 93 17.81 -3.70 10.97
N LEU A 94 16.80 -3.68 10.10
CA LEU A 94 15.43 -3.31 10.44
C LEU A 94 14.75 -4.42 11.26
N LYS A 95 14.05 -4.02 12.34
CA LYS A 95 13.20 -4.94 13.10
C LYS A 95 11.78 -4.95 12.51
N PRO A 96 11.10 -6.10 12.43
CA PRO A 96 9.68 -6.15 12.08
C PRO A 96 8.87 -5.28 13.05
N GLY A 97 7.87 -4.54 12.52
CA GLY A 97 6.91 -3.84 13.37
C GLY A 97 6.14 -4.84 14.24
N THR A 98 6.02 -4.53 15.54
CA THR A 98 5.21 -5.24 16.55
C THR A 98 3.75 -4.86 16.49
#